data_AF-A0A7R7ZRL6-F1
#
_entry.id   AF-A0A7R7ZRL6-F1
#
_cell.length_a   1.000
_cell.length_b   1.000
_cell.length_c   1.000
_cell.angle_alpha   90.00
_cell.angle_beta   90.00
_cell.angle_gamma   90.00
#
_symmetry.space_group_name_H-M   'P 1'
#
loop_
_entity.id
_entity.type
_entity.pdbx_description
1 polymer ?
#
loop_
_entity_poly.entity_id
_entity_poly.type
_entity_poly.pdbx_seq_one_letter_code
_entity_poly.pdbx_strand_id
1 'polypeptide(L)'
;MLFNGVWTSFVAVPFLVLAPTYFPNLAHRLILVGVESVTMIFWFAGFIALAVALPGPSYCHGSDCSSLQAATTFGAFEWVLFAITSATAVMGVMRSGPSKTANVGV
;
A
#
# COMPACT_ATOMS: atom_id res chain seq x y z
N MET A 1 10.76 8.96 4.78
CA MET A 1 9.93 8.43 3.68
C MET A 1 10.72 8.06 2.42
N LEU A 2 12.02 8.36 2.32
CA LEU A 2 12.80 8.00 1.13
C LEU A 2 12.74 6.51 0.80
N PHE A 3 12.94 5.63 1.79
CA PHE A 3 12.80 4.19 1.60
C PHE A 3 11.42 3.81 1.04
N ASN A 4 10.34 4.31 1.65
CA ASN A 4 8.97 4.05 1.18
C ASN A 4 8.75 4.55 -0.25
N GLY A 5 9.28 5.72 -0.60
CA GLY A 5 9.22 6.28 -1.95
C GLY A 5 9.93 5.37 -2.95
N VAL A 6 11.19 5.01 -2.68
CA VAL A 6 11.98 4.12 -3.55
C VAL A 6 11.32 2.74 -3.68
N TRP A 7 10.88 2.15 -2.57
CA TRP A 7 10.13 0.90 -2.56
C TRP A 7 8.88 1.00 -3.45
N THR A 8 8.09 2.05 -3.28
CA THR A 8 6.84 2.20 -4.02
C THR A 8 7.10 2.41 -5.51
N SER A 9 8.04 3.29 -5.88
CA SER A 9 8.33 3.61 -7.28
C SER A 9 9.01 2.49 -8.05
N PHE A 10 9.94 1.75 -7.43
CA PHE A 10 10.74 0.73 -8.13
C PHE A 10 10.27 -0.70 -7.91
N VAL A 11 9.53 -0.97 -6.82
CA VAL A 11 9.05 -2.32 -6.50
C VAL A 11 7.54 -2.36 -6.68
N ALA A 12 6.77 -1.62 -5.88
CA ALA A 12 5.31 -1.75 -5.87
C ALA A 12 4.65 -1.39 -7.21
N VAL A 13 5.01 -0.24 -7.80
CA VAL A 13 4.39 0.25 -9.05
C VAL A 13 4.67 -0.69 -10.24
N PRO A 14 5.91 -1.14 -10.50
CA PRO A 14 6.16 -2.14 -11.53
C PRO A 14 5.35 -3.42 -11.32
N PHE A 15 5.28 -3.94 -10.09
CA PHE A 15 4.45 -5.12 -9.82
C PHE A 15 2.96 -4.89 -10.11
N LEU A 16 2.43 -3.72 -9.76
CA LEU A 16 1.03 -3.34 -10.02
C LEU A 16 0.73 -3.18 -11.52
N VAL A 17 1.68 -2.70 -12.32
CA VAL A 17 1.52 -2.49 -13.77
C VAL A 17 1.70 -3.80 -14.55
N LEU A 18 2.67 -4.64 -14.16
CA LEU A 18 2.95 -5.91 -14.82
C LEU A 18 1.89 -6.98 -14.50
N ALA A 19 1.28 -6.95 -13.32
CA ALA A 19 0.28 -7.94 -12.90
C ALA A 19 -0.92 -8.08 -13.86
N PRO A 20 -1.62 -7.00 -14.28
CA PRO A 20 -2.76 -7.12 -15.20
C PRO A 20 -2.35 -7.37 -16.66
N THR A 21 -1.12 -7.04 -17.05
CA THR A 21 -0.69 -7.07 -18.46
C THR A 21 -0.16 -8.43 -18.91
N TYR A 22 0.43 -9.23 -18.02
CA TYR A 22 1.13 -10.44 -18.43
C TYR A 22 0.46 -11.76 -18.00
N PHE A 23 -0.14 -11.86 -16.80
CA PHE A 23 -0.64 -13.16 -16.31
C PHE A 23 -1.83 -13.05 -15.31
N PRO A 24 -3.07 -13.36 -15.72
CA PRO A 24 -4.26 -13.29 -14.86
C PRO A 24 -4.40 -14.45 -13.84
N ASN A 25 -3.33 -15.23 -13.60
CA ASN A 25 -3.39 -16.42 -12.74
C ASN A 25 -3.55 -16.09 -11.24
N LEU A 26 -4.32 -16.92 -10.53
CA LEU A 26 -4.69 -16.72 -9.11
C LEU A 26 -3.48 -16.56 -8.17
N ALA A 27 -2.37 -17.26 -8.43
CA ALA A 27 -1.15 -17.15 -7.63
C ALA A 27 -0.53 -15.74 -7.67
N HIS A 28 -0.62 -15.05 -8.81
CA HIS A 28 -0.13 -13.68 -8.95
C HIS A 28 -1.01 -12.68 -8.21
N ARG A 29 -2.31 -12.97 -8.10
CA ARG A 29 -3.28 -12.15 -7.35
C ARG A 29 -2.95 -12.10 -5.86
N LEU A 30 -2.44 -13.21 -5.30
CA LEU A 30 -2.00 -13.26 -3.90
C LEU A 30 -0.70 -12.46 -3.68
N ILE A 31 0.24 -12.54 -4.62
CA ILE A 31 1.48 -11.74 -4.58
C ILE A 31 1.15 -10.25 -4.64
N LEU A 32 0.18 -9.87 -5.49
CA LEU A 32 -0.30 -8.49 -5.61
C LEU A 32 -0.87 -7.98 -4.27
N VAL A 33 -1.78 -8.75 -3.65
CA VAL A 33 -2.33 -8.42 -2.32
C VAL A 33 -1.21 -8.34 -1.27
N GLY A 34 -0.21 -9.21 -1.36
CA GLY A 34 0.97 -9.19 -0.49
C GLY A 34 1.80 -7.91 -0.64
N VAL A 35 2.16 -7.51 -1.86
CA VAL A 35 2.95 -6.28 -2.08
C VAL A 35 2.17 -5.03 -1.69
N GLU A 36 0.86 -5.00 -1.93
CA GLU A 36 0.00 -3.89 -1.50
C GLU A 36 -0.09 -3.78 0.02
N SER A 37 -0.32 -4.90 0.72
CA SER A 37 -0.40 -4.90 2.19
C SER A 37 0.92 -4.54 2.86
N VAL A 38 2.06 -5.00 2.33
CA VAL A 38 3.39 -4.58 2.79
C VAL A 38 3.59 -3.08 2.58
N THR A 39 3.20 -2.57 1.41
CA THR A 39 3.32 -1.14 1.08
C THR A 39 2.43 -0.30 2.01
N MET A 40 1.21 -0.75 2.27
CA MET A 40 0.30 -0.15 3.26
C MET A 40 0.95 -0.06 4.65
N ILE A 41 1.56 -1.15 5.15
CA ILE A 41 2.19 -1.16 6.48
C ILE A 41 3.40 -0.21 6.52
N PHE A 42 4.23 -0.18 5.47
CA PHE A 42 5.39 0.71 5.42
C PHE A 42 4.97 2.17 5.44
N TRP A 43 3.97 2.57 4.65
CA TRP A 43 3.46 3.94 4.68
C TRP A 43 2.88 4.30 6.04
N PHE A 44 2.12 3.39 6.67
CA PHE A 44 1.56 3.58 8.01
C PHE A 44 2.64 3.88 9.05
N ALA A 45 3.61 2.98 9.18
CA ALA A 45 4.70 3.12 10.13
C ALA A 45 5.53 4.36 9.83
N GLY A 46 5.73 4.66 8.54
CA GLY A 46 6.49 5.81 8.10
C GLY A 46 5.89 7.13 8.58
N PHE A 47 4.67 7.46 8.16
CA PHE A 47 4.10 8.78 8.47
C PHE A 47 3.91 8.97 9.99
N ILE A 48 3.58 7.90 10.73
CA ILE A 48 3.48 7.95 12.19
C ILE A 48 4.85 8.22 12.84
N ALA A 49 5.91 7.57 12.37
CA ALA A 49 7.26 7.81 12.89
C ALA A 49 7.70 9.27 12.65
N LEU A 50 7.39 9.84 11.48
CA LEU A 50 7.65 11.27 11.21
C LEU A 50 6.76 12.18 12.05
N ALA A 51 5.49 11.85 12.24
CA ALA A 51 4.56 12.65 13.03
C ALA A 51 5.00 12.76 14.50
N VAL A 52 5.50 11.67 15.08
CA VAL A 52 6.03 11.65 16.46
C VAL A 52 7.37 12.37 16.56
N ALA A 53 8.19 12.32 15.52
CA ALA A 53 9.48 13.02 15.48
C ALA A 53 9.33 14.54 15.28
N LEU A 54 8.17 15.01 14.81
CA LEU A 54 7.95 16.43 14.54
C LEU A 54 7.66 17.21 15.83
N PRO A 55 8.41 18.29 16.11
CA PRO A 55 8.07 19.19 17.21
C PRO A 55 6.77 19.95 16.90
N GLY A 56 6.09 20.39 17.96
CA GLY A 56 4.81 21.08 17.83
C GLY A 56 4.89 22.32 16.91
N PRO A 57 3.78 22.69 16.25
CA PRO A 57 3.76 23.73 15.22
C PRO A 57 4.24 25.11 15.71
N SER A 58 4.18 25.37 17.02
CA SER A 58 4.68 26.59 17.66
C SER A 58 6.22 26.69 17.71
N TYR A 59 6.95 25.60 17.51
CA TYR A 59 8.42 25.57 17.52
C TYR A 59 9.03 25.35 16.13
N CYS A 60 8.20 25.14 15.11
CA CYS A 60 8.64 24.85 13.75
C CYS A 60 8.57 26.08 12.86
N HIS A 61 9.70 26.76 12.72
CA HIS A 61 9.87 27.90 11.82
C HIS A 61 11.03 27.62 10.86
N GLY A 62 10.72 27.21 9.62
CA GLY A 62 11.73 26.93 8.59
C GLY A 62 11.25 25.97 7.50
N SER A 63 11.94 26.00 6.35
CA SER A 63 11.65 25.16 5.17
C SER A 63 11.68 23.67 5.49
N ASP A 64 12.59 23.27 6.37
CA ASP A 64 12.84 21.86 6.68
C ASP A 64 11.64 21.25 7.40
N CYS A 65 11.03 22.01 8.30
CA CYS A 65 9.84 21.54 9.00
C CYS A 65 8.62 21.49 8.10
N SER A 66 8.42 22.49 7.22
CA SER A 66 7.35 22.44 6.21
C SER A 66 7.52 21.24 5.27
N SER A 67 8.76 20.88 4.92
CA SER A 67 9.05 19.69 4.11
C SER A 67 8.66 18.40 4.82
N LEU A 68 9.06 18.23 6.09
CA LEU A 68 8.70 17.03 6.86
C LEU A 68 7.19 16.96 7.15
N GLN A 69 6.55 18.11 7.38
CA GLN A 69 5.09 18.18 7.56
C GLN A 69 4.38 17.75 6.27
N ALA A 70 4.80 18.28 5.11
CA ALA A 70 4.27 17.87 3.82
C ALA A 70 4.49 16.37 3.59
N ALA A 71 5.69 15.85 3.86
CA ALA A 71 6.00 14.43 3.73
C ALA A 71 5.12 13.54 4.62
N THR A 72 4.74 14.02 5.80
CA THR A 72 3.83 13.31 6.71
C THR A 72 2.40 13.29 6.16
N THR A 73 1.91 14.42 5.64
CA THR A 73 0.58 14.52 5.05
C THR A 73 0.45 13.67 3.79
N PHE A 74 1.42 13.74 2.87
CA PHE A 74 1.47 12.86 1.70
C PHE A 74 1.58 11.39 2.13
N GLY A 75 2.44 11.07 3.10
CA GLY A 75 2.50 9.70 3.63
C GLY A 75 1.17 9.16 4.15
N ALA A 76 0.35 10.01 4.77
CA ALA A 76 -0.99 9.64 5.23
C ALA A 76 -1.98 9.42 4.05
N PHE A 77 -1.95 10.26 3.02
CA PHE A 77 -2.78 10.06 1.83
C PHE A 77 -2.42 8.78 1.08
N GLU A 78 -1.13 8.55 0.90
CA GLU A 78 -0.62 7.34 0.24
C GLU A 78 -1.00 6.09 1.03
N TRP A 79 -0.92 6.14 2.37
CA TRP A 79 -1.42 5.07 3.23
C TRP A 79 -2.90 4.78 2.97
N VAL A 80 -3.77 5.81 2.92
CA VAL A 80 -5.20 5.64 2.64
C VAL A 80 -5.42 5.01 1.27
N LEU A 81 -4.70 5.47 0.24
CA LEU A 81 -4.79 4.90 -1.11
C LEU A 81 -4.48 3.40 -1.11
N PHE A 82 -3.37 3.00 -0.50
CA PHE A 82 -3.00 1.59 -0.42
C PHE A 82 -3.94 0.77 0.47
N ALA A 83 -4.49 1.36 1.53
CA ALA A 83 -5.47 0.70 2.38
C ALA A 83 -6.78 0.40 1.63
N ILE A 84 -7.28 1.37 0.86
CA ILE A 84 -8.49 1.19 0.03
C ILE A 84 -8.24 0.11 -1.02
N THR A 85 -7.15 0.20 -1.78
CA THR A 85 -6.87 -0.77 -2.84
C THR A 85 -6.68 -2.18 -2.25
N SER A 86 -5.91 -2.31 -1.17
CA SER A 86 -5.75 -3.57 -0.44
C SER A 86 -7.10 -4.15 0.02
N ALA A 87 -7.98 -3.32 0.58
CA ALA A 87 -9.31 -3.77 1.01
C ALA A 87 -10.15 -4.28 -0.17
N THR A 88 -10.13 -3.57 -1.31
CA THR A 88 -10.85 -4.02 -2.52
C THR A 88 -10.25 -5.28 -3.13
N ALA A 89 -8.93 -5.44 -3.09
CA ALA A 89 -8.23 -6.62 -3.58
C ALA A 89 -8.57 -7.85 -2.71
N VAL A 90 -8.54 -7.70 -1.39
CA VAL A 90 -8.94 -8.74 -0.43
C VAL A 90 -10.41 -9.11 -0.61
N MET A 91 -11.31 -8.13 -0.72
CA MET A 91 -12.72 -8.38 -1.03
C MET A 91 -12.90 -9.10 -2.37
N GLY A 92 -12.11 -8.72 -3.39
CA GLY A 92 -12.11 -9.38 -4.69
C GLY A 92 -11.67 -10.84 -4.61
N VAL A 93 -10.68 -11.18 -3.78
CA VAL A 93 -10.26 -12.57 -3.54
C VAL A 93 -11.31 -13.34 -2.75
N MET A 94 -11.89 -12.76 -1.69
CA MET A 94 -12.96 -13.41 -0.91
C MET A 94 -14.22 -13.70 -1.75
N ARG A 95 -14.61 -12.78 -2.63
CA ARG A 95 -15.73 -12.99 -3.58
C ARG A 95 -15.42 -14.02 -4.67
N SER A 96 -14.13 -14.26 -4.93
CA SER A 96 -13.65 -15.32 -5.84
C SER A 96 -13.44 -16.66 -5.11
N GLY A 97 -13.79 -16.73 -3.82
CA GLY A 97 -13.80 -17.96 -3.02
C GLY A 97 -14.72 -19.03 -3.62
N PRO A 98 -14.41 -20.31 -3.39
CA PRO A 98 -14.59 -21.40 -4.32
C PRO A 98 -16.01 -21.52 -4.84
N SER A 99 -16.16 -21.47 -6.16
CA SER A 99 -17.22 -22.24 -6.82
C SER A 99 -17.28 -23.59 -6.13
N LYS A 100 -18.47 -23.97 -5.65
CA LYS A 100 -18.75 -25.31 -5.16
C LYS A 100 -18.33 -26.32 -6.23
N THR A 101 -17.10 -26.83 -6.17
CA THR A 101 -16.74 -28.14 -6.71
C THR A 101 -17.33 -29.18 -5.77
N ALA A 102 -18.66 -29.23 -5.73
CA ALA A 102 -19.44 -30.28 -5.12
C ALA A 102 -20.56 -30.60 -6.13
N ASN A 103 -20.17 -31.27 -7.23
CA ASN A 103 -20.97 -32.20 -8.03
C ASN A 103 -20.26 -32.56 -9.35
N VAL A 104 -19.07 -33.16 -9.24
CA VAL A 104 -18.58 -34.12 -10.25
C VAL A 104 -18.39 -35.42 -9.48
N GLY A 105 -19.43 -36.23 -9.44
CA GLY A 105 -19.45 -37.50 -8.73
C GLY A 105 -20.84 -38.12 -8.76
N VAL A 106 -20.98 -39.10 -9.66
CA VAL A 106 -22.15 -39.93 -10.01
C VAL A 106 -23.03 -39.37 -11.12
#